data_AF-A0A2K3N990-F1
#
_entry.id   AF-A0A2K3N990-F1
#
_cell.length_a   1.000
_cell.length_b   1.000
_cell.length_c   1.000
_cell.angle_alpha   90.00
_cell.angle_beta   90.00
_cell.angle_gamma   90.00
#
_symmetry.space_group_name_H-M   'P 1'
#
loop_
_entity.id
_entity.type
_entity.pdbx_description
1 polymer ?
#
loop_
_entity_poly.entity_id
_entity_poly.type
_entity_poly.pdbx_seq_one_letter_code
_entity_poly.pdbx_strand_id
1 'polypeptide(L)'
;MSHNELSAVTLGGKGSSLSSSSVYATATGQAQIRIDSSALDRLSSTPSLKQKITIPEFLTLEETRAFLTVLLNKLLLCNSSKQFPLWISESLNSNRKSFQFEEEFDVTKDEHSLLINNECSAVLGVSSVLEYQSAVLSVFADVAAAFSCEALKADVTVFNLMDSGDGHSSKEEVAVASDMRTLLNGSKFVGKEKVPSIVKIRKVHGIIRKNVKSVHSTMRVELNSGHKLGEIELGSEHDVCTVLLPLAMALRELGEFSFARAQSNLSAIGSEDLKSSIGEIFGKQCPTDASLISSFNESLHLYSGRVYDKFAHEINVLFRLVWKIVAWELVTAYAVLEAADLNEKIGNVRENGETSKVDKKKKKAVLGKGTSSILALIKDRLQSEKKSDAENSRLLETWVADFLSFLDLAKLEFNEFLLKVKDVLESNESRRLPKLPKGTRDFSKEQMTIRKEAFSVIEEVFERHGATALDTPVFELRETLMGKYGEDSKLIYDLADQGGEQLSLRYDLTVPFARFVAMNGLPSLKRYQIAKVYRRDNPSKGRYREFYQCDFDIAGPSENMAADFEVVRVLTELLEELKIGDFEIKLNHRKLLDGMMQICGVPPEKFRTICSSIDKLDKQPFEQIRKEM
;
A
#
# COMPACT_ATOMS: atom_id res chain seq x y z
N MET A 1 -20.15 32.37 -0.18
CA MET A 1 -19.08 31.69 0.58
C MET A 1 -17.77 32.08 -0.06
N SER A 2 -16.87 32.59 0.76
CA SER A 2 -15.65 33.34 0.42
C SER A 2 -14.62 32.52 -0.37
N HIS A 3 -13.84 33.23 -1.18
CA HIS A 3 -12.67 32.84 -1.98
C HIS A 3 -12.03 31.47 -1.68
N ASN A 4 -11.85 30.67 -2.75
CA ASN A 4 -10.98 29.48 -2.80
C ASN A 4 -9.60 29.78 -2.21
N GLU A 5 -9.39 29.51 -0.92
CA GLU A 5 -8.04 29.31 -0.40
C GLU A 5 -7.51 28.02 -1.01
N LEU A 6 -6.46 28.14 -1.84
CA LEU A 6 -5.71 26.98 -2.30
C LEU A 6 -5.23 26.20 -1.07
N SER A 7 -5.34 24.87 -1.14
CA SER A 7 -4.81 23.99 -0.09
C SER A 7 -3.33 24.29 0.17
N ALA A 8 -2.83 24.09 1.39
CA ALA A 8 -1.44 24.38 1.74
C ALA A 8 -0.69 23.09 2.11
N VAL A 9 0.51 22.92 1.55
CA VAL A 9 1.48 21.87 1.91
C VAL A 9 2.53 22.51 2.80
N THR A 10 2.57 22.10 4.07
CA THR A 10 3.57 22.58 5.03
C THR A 10 4.77 21.63 5.08
N LEU A 11 5.98 22.16 4.91
CA LEU A 11 7.24 21.41 4.93
C LEU A 11 8.06 21.70 6.18
N GLY A 12 8.78 20.68 6.66
CA GLY A 12 9.80 20.80 7.70
C GLY A 12 9.31 20.76 9.16
N GLY A 13 8.00 20.71 9.43
CA GLY A 13 7.47 20.57 10.80
C GLY A 13 7.90 19.27 11.49
N LYS A 14 7.94 19.27 12.84
CA LYS A 14 8.24 18.05 13.62
C LYS A 14 7.22 16.94 13.32
N GLY A 15 7.70 15.80 12.80
CA GLY A 15 6.84 14.68 12.40
C GLY A 15 6.12 14.87 11.06
N SER A 16 6.40 15.96 10.33
CA SER A 16 5.93 16.13 8.96
C SER A 16 6.74 15.25 8.00
N SER A 17 6.06 14.66 7.01
CA SER A 17 6.70 13.90 5.94
C SER A 17 6.14 14.36 4.59
N LEU A 18 7.02 14.70 3.65
CA LEU A 18 6.63 14.98 2.28
C LEU A 18 6.12 13.68 1.63
N SER A 19 4.95 13.78 0.99
CA SER A 19 4.34 12.69 0.24
C SER A 19 4.31 13.03 -1.24
N SER A 20 4.35 12.04 -2.12
CA SER A 20 4.22 12.24 -3.56
C SER A 20 2.90 12.91 -3.96
N SER A 21 1.80 12.66 -3.25
CA SER A 21 0.54 13.41 -3.45
C SER A 21 0.69 14.90 -3.15
N SER A 22 1.47 15.26 -2.13
CA SER A 22 1.76 16.67 -1.81
C SER A 22 2.66 17.29 -2.87
N VAL A 23 3.66 16.55 -3.36
CA VAL A 23 4.51 17.00 -4.49
C VAL A 23 3.66 17.24 -5.73
N TYR A 24 2.78 16.30 -6.09
CA TYR A 24 1.88 16.43 -7.23
C TYR A 24 0.91 17.62 -7.10
N ALA A 25 0.34 17.83 -5.90
CA ALA A 25 -0.55 18.96 -5.65
C ALA A 25 0.16 20.30 -5.81
N THR A 26 1.41 20.44 -5.36
CA THR A 26 2.21 21.64 -5.64
C THR A 26 2.57 21.74 -7.12
N ALA A 27 2.99 20.64 -7.74
CA ALA A 27 3.43 20.57 -9.13
C ALA A 27 2.34 21.06 -10.09
N THR A 28 1.09 20.67 -9.85
CA THR A 28 -0.09 21.07 -10.62
C THR A 28 -0.69 22.41 -10.20
N GLY A 29 -0.15 23.06 -9.16
CA GLY A 29 -0.65 24.34 -8.64
C GLY A 29 -1.97 24.24 -7.86
N GLN A 30 -2.35 23.04 -7.42
CA GLN A 30 -3.51 22.77 -6.56
C GLN A 30 -3.24 23.10 -5.08
N ALA A 31 -1.96 23.19 -4.70
CA ALA A 31 -1.53 23.58 -3.37
C ALA A 31 -0.42 24.66 -3.39
N GLN A 32 -0.46 25.54 -2.39
CA GLN A 32 0.64 26.44 -2.06
C GLN A 32 1.61 25.75 -1.10
N ILE A 33 2.89 26.11 -1.17
CA ILE A 33 3.89 25.65 -0.21
C ILE A 33 4.01 26.63 0.95
N ARG A 34 4.13 26.09 2.16
CA ARG A 34 4.49 26.83 3.38
C ARG A 34 5.66 26.12 4.07
N ILE A 35 6.59 26.90 4.60
CA ILE A 35 7.67 26.37 5.46
C ILE A 35 7.23 26.52 6.91
N ASP A 36 7.32 25.44 7.69
CA ASP A 36 7.04 25.48 9.11
C ASP A 36 8.04 26.38 9.85
N SER A 37 7.57 27.22 10.76
CA SER A 37 8.43 28.15 11.50
C SER A 37 9.52 27.42 12.30
N SER A 38 9.21 26.25 12.87
CA SER A 38 10.17 25.45 13.60
C SER A 38 11.26 24.86 12.70
N ALA A 39 10.98 24.67 11.40
CA ALA A 39 12.00 24.27 10.44
C ALA A 39 12.98 25.43 10.19
N LEU A 40 12.45 26.63 9.98
CA LEU A 40 13.25 27.83 9.73
C LEU A 40 14.13 28.20 10.93
N ASP A 41 13.68 27.94 12.16
CA ASP A 41 14.47 28.17 13.38
C ASP A 41 15.67 27.23 13.53
N ARG A 42 15.62 26.04 12.93
CA ARG A 42 16.75 25.08 12.92
C ARG A 42 17.86 25.46 11.93
N LEU A 43 17.56 26.32 10.97
CA LEU A 43 18.51 26.75 9.94
C LEU A 43 19.37 27.90 10.50
N SER A 44 20.64 27.63 10.77
CA SER A 44 21.55 28.60 11.41
C SER A 44 22.93 28.70 10.75
N SER A 45 23.11 28.14 9.56
CA SER A 45 24.41 28.08 8.90
C SER A 45 24.70 29.32 8.04
N THR A 46 25.95 29.79 8.13
CA THR A 46 26.43 30.95 7.37
C THR A 46 26.88 30.51 5.96
N PRO A 47 26.39 31.16 4.89
CA PRO A 47 26.85 30.89 3.53
C PRO A 47 28.35 31.14 3.35
N SER A 48 29.00 30.39 2.47
CA SER A 48 30.45 30.51 2.21
C SER A 48 30.86 30.30 0.76
N LEU A 49 29.94 29.89 -0.11
CA LEU A 49 30.17 29.56 -1.52
C LEU A 49 29.08 30.22 -2.38
N LYS A 50 29.30 30.31 -3.70
CA LYS A 50 28.29 30.75 -4.66
C LYS A 50 27.90 29.59 -5.58
N GLN A 51 26.61 29.40 -5.81
CA GLN A 51 26.10 28.34 -6.67
C GLN A 51 24.83 28.76 -7.41
N LYS A 52 24.70 28.28 -8.65
CA LYS A 52 23.50 28.44 -9.49
C LYS A 52 22.64 27.18 -9.44
N ILE A 53 21.31 27.34 -9.46
CA ILE A 53 20.38 26.22 -9.68
C ILE A 53 20.28 25.94 -11.17
N THR A 54 20.69 24.75 -11.61
CA THR A 54 20.52 24.29 -12.99
C THR A 54 19.25 23.45 -13.10
N ILE A 55 18.22 23.94 -13.77
CA ILE A 55 17.04 23.11 -14.09
C ILE A 55 17.33 22.34 -15.37
N PRO A 56 17.16 21.01 -15.41
CA PRO A 56 17.31 20.26 -16.65
C PRO A 56 16.28 20.73 -17.69
N GLU A 57 16.75 21.09 -18.89
CA GLU A 57 15.93 21.75 -19.93
C GLU A 57 14.78 20.88 -20.48
N PHE A 58 14.87 19.57 -20.32
CA PHE A 58 13.85 18.62 -20.77
C PHE A 58 12.67 18.50 -19.81
N LEU A 59 12.77 19.01 -18.58
CA LEU A 59 11.67 18.94 -17.62
C LEU A 59 10.50 19.81 -18.08
N THR A 60 9.30 19.25 -18.04
CA THR A 60 8.07 20.00 -18.19
C THR A 60 7.89 20.98 -17.02
N LEU A 61 6.97 21.95 -17.16
CA LEU A 61 6.66 22.88 -16.06
C LEU A 61 6.18 22.15 -14.79
N GLU A 62 5.38 21.10 -14.95
CA GLU A 62 4.91 20.25 -13.84
C GLU A 62 6.10 19.56 -13.13
N GLU A 63 7.00 18.95 -13.91
CA GLU A 63 8.18 18.28 -13.37
C GLU A 63 9.18 19.26 -12.75
N THR A 64 9.32 20.46 -13.32
CA THR A 64 10.14 21.53 -12.75
C THR A 64 9.62 21.96 -11.37
N ARG A 65 8.30 22.10 -11.23
CA ARG A 65 7.69 22.42 -9.93
C ARG A 65 7.85 21.28 -8.92
N ALA A 66 7.75 20.03 -9.38
CA ALA A 66 8.00 18.85 -8.55
C ALA A 66 9.47 18.79 -8.08
N PHE A 67 10.42 18.98 -8.99
CA PHE A 67 11.85 19.11 -8.72
C PHE A 67 12.12 20.17 -7.64
N LEU A 68 11.60 21.38 -7.81
CA LEU A 68 11.78 22.47 -6.85
C LEU A 68 11.13 22.17 -5.48
N THR A 69 9.98 21.50 -5.47
CA THR A 69 9.31 21.08 -4.22
C THR A 69 10.17 20.08 -3.44
N VAL A 70 10.75 19.10 -4.14
CA VAL A 70 11.64 18.11 -3.52
C VAL A 70 12.94 18.76 -3.08
N LEU A 71 13.55 19.60 -3.92
CA LEU A 71 14.77 20.34 -3.58
C LEU A 71 14.56 21.18 -2.31
N LEU A 72 13.43 21.90 -2.21
CA LEU A 72 13.06 22.64 -1.01
C LEU A 72 13.01 21.74 0.22
N ASN A 73 12.35 20.58 0.13
CA ASN A 73 12.27 19.66 1.26
C ASN A 73 13.64 19.12 1.66
N LYS A 74 14.49 18.79 0.68
CA LYS A 74 15.87 18.32 0.92
C LYS A 74 16.71 19.39 1.61
N LEU A 75 16.59 20.65 1.20
CA LEU A 75 17.26 21.77 1.87
C LEU A 75 16.82 21.90 3.33
N LEU A 76 15.53 21.78 3.62
CA LEU A 76 15.00 21.85 4.99
C LEU A 76 15.44 20.66 5.88
N LEU A 77 15.86 19.55 5.29
CA LEU A 77 16.39 18.38 6.00
C LEU A 77 17.91 18.46 6.22
N CYS A 78 18.61 19.37 5.54
CA CYS A 78 20.04 19.60 5.66
C CYS A 78 20.33 20.81 6.54
N ASN A 79 21.60 21.02 6.89
CA ASN A 79 22.03 22.22 7.61
C ASN A 79 22.14 23.42 6.66
N SER A 80 21.01 23.96 6.23
CA SER A 80 20.92 25.02 5.22
C SER A 80 20.87 26.44 5.83
N SER A 81 21.03 27.45 4.97
CA SER A 81 20.71 28.84 5.30
C SER A 81 19.20 29.08 5.22
N LYS A 82 18.69 30.16 5.84
CA LYS A 82 17.24 30.50 5.79
C LYS A 82 16.81 31.09 4.45
N GLN A 83 17.70 31.83 3.78
CA GLN A 83 17.38 32.63 2.60
C GLN A 83 16.97 31.77 1.41
N PHE A 84 17.69 30.68 1.18
CA PHE A 84 17.53 29.86 -0.01
C PHE A 84 16.22 29.03 -0.03
N PRO A 85 15.83 28.32 1.06
CA PRO A 85 14.51 27.68 1.15
C PRO A 85 13.33 28.65 1.01
N LEU A 86 13.40 29.83 1.65
CA LEU A 86 12.35 30.84 1.56
C LEU A 86 12.15 31.30 0.12
N TRP A 87 13.25 31.52 -0.60
CA TRP A 87 13.22 31.96 -1.98
C TRP A 87 12.59 30.94 -2.95
N ILE A 88 12.90 29.64 -2.79
CA ILE A 88 12.27 28.57 -3.58
C ILE A 88 10.77 28.50 -3.27
N SER A 89 10.39 28.60 -1.99
CA SER A 89 8.99 28.63 -1.57
C SER A 89 8.22 29.80 -2.19
N GLU A 90 8.80 31.01 -2.17
CA GLU A 90 8.22 32.19 -2.81
C GLU A 90 8.10 32.02 -4.33
N SER A 91 9.12 31.46 -4.98
CA SER A 91 9.10 31.18 -6.42
C SER A 91 8.00 30.19 -6.80
N LEU A 92 7.85 29.10 -6.06
CA LEU A 92 6.81 28.08 -6.30
C LEU A 92 5.39 28.63 -6.14
N ASN A 93 5.21 29.62 -5.26
CA ASN A 93 3.93 30.28 -4.98
C ASN A 93 3.64 31.46 -5.94
N SER A 94 4.66 32.17 -6.41
CA SER A 94 4.52 33.39 -7.22
C SER A 94 4.54 33.13 -8.73
N ASN A 95 5.39 32.23 -9.23
CA ASN A 95 5.56 32.01 -10.66
C ASN A 95 4.82 30.75 -11.13
N ARG A 96 3.74 30.96 -11.90
CA ARG A 96 2.89 29.87 -12.41
C ARG A 96 3.27 29.39 -13.81
N LYS A 97 4.21 30.04 -14.52
CA LYS A 97 4.39 29.79 -15.97
C LYS A 97 5.80 29.47 -16.41
N SER A 98 6.85 29.90 -15.70
CA SER A 98 8.24 29.55 -16.04
C SER A 98 9.16 29.68 -14.83
N PHE A 99 10.30 28.97 -14.83
CA PHE A 99 11.35 29.14 -13.81
C PHE A 99 12.67 29.35 -14.53
N GLN A 100 13.29 30.51 -14.29
CA GLN A 100 14.64 30.82 -14.78
C GLN A 100 15.44 31.37 -13.60
N PHE A 101 16.56 30.73 -13.31
CA PHE A 101 17.45 31.09 -12.21
C PHE A 101 18.74 31.59 -12.83
N GLU A 102 18.86 32.89 -13.08
CA GLU A 102 20.06 33.48 -13.71
C GLU A 102 21.10 33.93 -12.67
N GLU A 103 20.67 34.19 -11.43
CA GLU A 103 21.51 34.70 -10.34
C GLU A 103 22.22 33.57 -9.57
N GLU A 104 23.44 33.87 -9.10
CA GLU A 104 24.17 33.01 -8.17
C GLU A 104 23.73 33.28 -6.73
N PHE A 105 23.49 32.22 -5.96
CA PHE A 105 23.09 32.32 -4.56
C PHE A 105 24.29 32.05 -3.64
N ASP A 106 24.37 32.81 -2.55
CA ASP A 106 25.29 32.51 -1.45
C ASP A 106 24.77 31.25 -0.70
N VAL A 107 25.52 30.16 -0.77
CA VAL A 107 25.17 28.85 -0.21
C VAL A 107 26.23 28.34 0.78
N THR A 108 25.78 27.52 1.72
CA THR A 108 26.59 26.72 2.64
C THR A 108 27.25 25.54 1.90
N LYS A 109 28.21 24.86 2.55
CA LYS A 109 28.87 23.68 1.96
C LYS A 109 27.90 22.52 1.71
N ASP A 110 26.94 22.33 2.60
CA ASP A 110 25.93 21.25 2.51
C ASP A 110 24.95 21.54 1.36
N GLU A 111 24.48 22.79 1.24
CA GLU A 111 23.66 23.26 0.11
C GLU A 111 24.40 23.13 -1.21
N HIS A 112 25.67 23.53 -1.27
CA HIS A 112 26.50 23.40 -2.46
C HIS A 112 26.67 21.93 -2.90
N SER A 113 26.89 21.01 -1.96
CA SER A 113 26.95 19.57 -2.26
C SER A 113 25.63 19.03 -2.82
N LEU A 114 24.49 19.48 -2.29
CA LEU A 114 23.17 19.08 -2.79
C LEU A 114 22.90 19.63 -4.20
N LEU A 115 23.34 20.86 -4.47
CA LEU A 115 23.08 21.55 -5.75
C LEU A 115 23.98 21.07 -6.89
N ILE A 116 25.21 20.66 -6.61
CA ILE A 116 26.09 20.06 -7.63
C ILE A 116 25.53 18.72 -8.13
N ASN A 117 24.89 17.95 -7.25
CA ASN A 117 24.26 16.66 -7.57
C ASN A 117 22.73 16.77 -7.60
N ASN A 118 22.20 17.81 -8.26
CA ASN A 118 20.75 18.06 -8.27
C ASN A 118 19.93 17.05 -9.10
N GLU A 119 20.61 16.15 -9.84
CA GLU A 119 20.03 15.00 -10.55
C GLU A 119 19.08 14.21 -9.63
N CYS A 120 19.45 14.04 -8.36
CA CYS A 120 18.65 13.34 -7.36
C CYS A 120 17.29 13.99 -7.12
N SER A 121 17.26 15.32 -7.02
CA SER A 121 16.00 16.05 -6.84
C SER A 121 15.13 15.98 -8.09
N ALA A 122 15.74 15.91 -9.29
CA ALA A 122 15.00 15.79 -10.54
C ALA A 122 14.36 14.40 -10.66
N VAL A 123 15.14 13.34 -10.43
CA VAL A 123 14.65 11.95 -10.39
C VAL A 123 13.51 11.83 -9.38
N LEU A 124 13.70 12.29 -8.15
CA LEU A 124 12.68 12.20 -7.09
C LEU A 124 11.44 13.04 -7.39
N GLY A 125 11.60 14.23 -7.95
CA GLY A 125 10.49 15.10 -8.35
C GLY A 125 9.61 14.44 -9.41
N VAL A 126 10.21 13.99 -10.52
CA VAL A 126 9.51 13.30 -11.61
C VAL A 126 8.88 11.98 -11.11
N SER A 127 9.62 11.20 -10.33
CA SER A 127 9.14 9.93 -9.76
C SER A 127 7.94 10.12 -8.84
N SER A 128 7.87 11.24 -8.10
CA SER A 128 6.73 11.57 -7.23
C SER A 128 5.47 11.85 -8.04
N VAL A 129 5.61 12.60 -9.14
CA VAL A 129 4.51 12.86 -10.08
C VAL A 129 4.03 11.54 -10.68
N LEU A 130 4.96 10.74 -11.21
CA LEU A 130 4.67 9.45 -11.82
C LEU A 130 4.01 8.47 -10.84
N GLU A 131 4.47 8.39 -9.58
CA GLU A 131 3.90 7.51 -8.56
C GLU A 131 2.43 7.85 -8.29
N TYR A 132 2.14 9.13 -8.02
CA TYR A 132 0.78 9.58 -7.74
C TYR A 132 -0.13 9.31 -8.94
N GLN A 133 0.31 9.71 -10.15
CA GLN A 133 -0.46 9.53 -11.36
C GLN A 133 -0.67 8.05 -11.71
N SER A 134 0.31 7.19 -11.48
CA SER A 134 0.19 5.74 -11.69
C SER A 134 -0.77 5.09 -10.68
N ALA A 135 -0.82 5.58 -9.44
CA ALA A 135 -1.82 5.15 -8.46
C ALA A 135 -3.24 5.49 -8.92
N VAL A 136 -3.45 6.70 -9.46
CA VAL A 136 -4.73 7.11 -10.05
C VAL A 136 -5.08 6.25 -11.27
N LEU A 137 -4.13 6.06 -12.20
CA LEU A 137 -4.29 5.22 -13.39
C LEU A 137 -4.69 3.80 -13.03
N SER A 138 -4.11 3.21 -11.98
CA SER A 138 -4.43 1.83 -11.58
C SER A 138 -5.90 1.63 -11.21
N VAL A 139 -6.55 2.63 -10.62
CA VAL A 139 -7.99 2.61 -10.29
C VAL A 139 -8.81 2.88 -11.54
N PHE A 140 -8.42 3.88 -12.33
CA PHE A 140 -9.14 4.28 -13.53
C PHE A 140 -9.11 3.20 -14.63
N ALA A 141 -8.00 2.46 -14.75
CA ALA A 141 -7.88 1.34 -15.68
C ALA A 141 -8.88 0.23 -15.39
N ASP A 142 -9.19 -0.07 -14.13
CA ASP A 142 -10.22 -1.05 -13.78
C ASP A 142 -11.62 -0.57 -14.17
N VAL A 143 -11.89 0.73 -14.05
CA VAL A 143 -13.14 1.33 -14.54
C VAL A 143 -13.25 1.16 -16.05
N ALA A 144 -12.24 1.60 -16.82
CA ALA A 144 -12.24 1.45 -18.27
C ALA A 144 -12.42 -0.01 -18.70
N ALA A 145 -11.72 -0.93 -18.04
CA ALA A 145 -11.80 -2.36 -18.29
C ALA A 145 -13.18 -2.96 -17.95
N ALA A 146 -13.85 -2.49 -16.90
CA ALA A 146 -15.20 -2.93 -16.57
C ALA A 146 -16.20 -2.49 -17.64
N PHE A 147 -16.11 -1.25 -18.12
CA PHE A 147 -16.92 -0.78 -19.25
C PHE A 147 -16.65 -1.61 -20.53
N SER A 148 -15.38 -1.92 -20.83
CA SER A 148 -15.02 -2.81 -21.94
C SER A 148 -15.60 -4.23 -21.78
N CYS A 149 -15.63 -4.78 -20.56
CA CYS A 149 -16.24 -6.09 -20.30
C CYS A 149 -17.73 -6.10 -20.68
N GLU A 150 -18.47 -5.04 -20.36
CA GLU A 150 -19.88 -4.92 -20.70
C GLU A 150 -20.10 -4.65 -22.19
N ALA A 151 -19.33 -3.72 -22.77
CA ALA A 151 -19.37 -3.40 -24.20
C ALA A 151 -19.16 -4.64 -25.07
N LEU A 152 -18.18 -5.48 -24.71
CA LEU A 152 -17.82 -6.70 -25.43
C LEU A 152 -18.61 -7.94 -25.00
N LYS A 153 -19.53 -7.81 -24.04
CA LYS A 153 -20.32 -8.93 -23.48
C LYS A 153 -19.45 -10.07 -22.96
N ALA A 154 -18.29 -9.73 -22.40
CA ALA A 154 -17.23 -10.67 -22.14
C ALA A 154 -17.50 -11.62 -20.97
N ASP A 155 -16.91 -12.81 -21.00
CA ASP A 155 -16.84 -13.73 -19.88
C ASP A 155 -15.99 -13.13 -18.74
N VAL A 156 -16.60 -13.00 -17.58
CA VAL A 156 -16.05 -12.34 -16.39
C VAL A 156 -15.71 -13.33 -15.28
N THR A 157 -15.79 -14.64 -15.56
CA THR A 157 -15.43 -15.70 -14.59
C THR A 157 -13.97 -15.62 -14.13
N VAL A 158 -13.10 -14.98 -14.91
CA VAL A 158 -11.70 -14.69 -14.54
C VAL A 158 -11.58 -13.83 -13.27
N PHE A 159 -12.64 -13.09 -12.91
CA PHE A 159 -12.71 -12.29 -11.68
C PHE A 159 -13.28 -13.05 -10.48
N ASN A 160 -13.53 -14.36 -10.57
CA ASN A 160 -13.93 -15.19 -9.41
C ASN A 160 -12.75 -15.59 -8.51
N LEU A 161 -11.57 -15.00 -8.71
CA LEU A 161 -10.42 -15.23 -7.84
C LEU A 161 -10.70 -14.76 -6.41
N MET A 162 -10.48 -15.65 -5.44
CA MET A 162 -10.57 -15.37 -4.01
C MET A 162 -9.20 -15.51 -3.35
N ASP A 163 -9.00 -14.82 -2.23
CA ASP A 163 -7.81 -14.98 -1.40
C ASP A 163 -7.85 -16.38 -0.74
N SER A 164 -6.80 -17.18 -0.92
CA SER A 164 -6.64 -18.48 -0.25
C SER A 164 -6.39 -18.34 1.26
N GLY A 165 -6.05 -17.15 1.76
CA GLY A 165 -5.78 -16.89 3.17
C GLY A 165 -4.47 -17.50 3.70
N ASP A 166 -3.80 -18.33 2.89
CA ASP A 166 -2.50 -18.95 3.16
C ASP A 166 -1.31 -17.97 3.00
N GLY A 167 -1.57 -16.73 2.59
CA GLY A 167 -0.57 -15.69 2.36
C GLY A 167 0.24 -15.81 1.06
N HIS A 168 -0.03 -16.82 0.22
CA HIS A 168 0.68 -17.07 -1.04
C HIS A 168 -0.06 -16.51 -2.27
N SER A 169 -1.33 -16.11 -2.12
CA SER A 169 -2.11 -15.47 -3.16
C SER A 169 -1.55 -14.08 -3.54
N SER A 170 -1.63 -13.72 -4.82
CA SER A 170 -1.29 -12.36 -5.27
C SER A 170 -2.36 -11.39 -4.80
N LYS A 171 -2.08 -10.67 -3.70
CA LYS A 171 -3.01 -9.71 -3.09
C LYS A 171 -3.56 -8.67 -4.06
N GLU A 172 -2.73 -8.20 -5.00
CA GLU A 172 -3.14 -7.18 -5.97
C GLU A 172 -4.04 -7.75 -7.05
N GLU A 173 -3.80 -8.99 -7.51
CA GLU A 173 -4.69 -9.66 -8.46
C GLU A 173 -6.05 -9.96 -7.84
N VAL A 174 -6.07 -10.36 -6.56
CA VAL A 174 -7.32 -10.54 -5.79
C VAL A 174 -8.05 -9.21 -5.63
N ALA A 175 -7.33 -8.12 -5.35
CA ALA A 175 -7.92 -6.78 -5.23
C ALA A 175 -8.56 -6.34 -6.55
N VAL A 176 -7.87 -6.49 -7.70
CA VAL A 176 -8.44 -6.21 -9.03
C VAL A 176 -9.68 -7.06 -9.29
N ALA A 177 -9.61 -8.36 -9.03
CA ALA A 177 -10.77 -9.24 -9.19
C ALA A 177 -11.97 -8.80 -8.34
N SER A 178 -11.71 -8.34 -7.12
CA SER A 178 -12.73 -7.79 -6.23
C SER A 178 -13.35 -6.51 -6.77
N ASP A 179 -12.54 -5.55 -7.22
CA ASP A 179 -13.01 -4.28 -7.77
C ASP A 179 -13.84 -4.51 -9.04
N MET A 180 -13.39 -5.41 -9.92
CA MET A 180 -14.14 -5.82 -11.12
C MET A 180 -15.50 -6.45 -10.77
N ARG A 181 -15.58 -7.29 -9.73
CA ARG A 181 -16.87 -7.83 -9.24
C ARG A 181 -17.78 -6.73 -8.70
N THR A 182 -17.24 -5.73 -8.00
CA THR A 182 -18.00 -4.56 -7.53
C THR A 182 -18.62 -3.81 -8.71
N LEU A 183 -17.80 -3.48 -9.70
CA LEU A 183 -18.20 -2.70 -10.87
C LEU A 183 -19.28 -3.44 -11.68
N LEU A 184 -19.07 -4.73 -11.93
CA LEU A 184 -19.91 -5.56 -12.80
C LEU A 184 -21.09 -6.24 -12.09
N ASN A 185 -21.28 -5.97 -10.79
CA ASN A 185 -22.29 -6.65 -9.99
C ASN A 185 -23.70 -6.49 -10.58
N GLY A 186 -24.35 -7.60 -10.93
CA GLY A 186 -25.70 -7.62 -11.48
C GLY A 186 -25.81 -7.26 -12.97
N SER A 187 -24.68 -7.11 -13.67
CA SER A 187 -24.67 -6.85 -15.11
C SER A 187 -25.32 -7.98 -15.90
N LYS A 188 -26.15 -7.63 -16.89
CA LYS A 188 -26.74 -8.55 -17.88
C LYS A 188 -26.02 -8.52 -19.23
N PHE A 189 -24.98 -7.70 -19.34
CA PHE A 189 -24.19 -7.58 -20.56
C PHE A 189 -23.10 -8.66 -20.65
N VAL A 190 -22.46 -8.97 -19.53
CA VAL A 190 -21.32 -9.90 -19.42
C VAL A 190 -21.73 -11.39 -19.45
N GLY A 191 -20.74 -12.27 -19.62
CA GLY A 191 -20.87 -13.73 -19.52
C GLY A 191 -21.07 -14.48 -20.85
N LYS A 192 -20.83 -13.85 -22.01
CA LYS A 192 -21.18 -14.43 -23.32
C LYS A 192 -19.96 -14.75 -24.19
N GLU A 193 -19.01 -13.84 -24.27
CA GLU A 193 -17.90 -13.92 -25.23
C GLU A 193 -16.54 -14.09 -24.55
N LYS A 194 -15.68 -14.98 -25.06
CA LYS A 194 -14.30 -15.08 -24.58
C LYS A 194 -13.41 -14.07 -25.29
N VAL A 195 -13.00 -13.02 -24.59
CA VAL A 195 -12.15 -11.96 -25.13
C VAL A 195 -10.73 -12.08 -24.56
N PRO A 196 -9.68 -12.34 -25.38
CA PRO A 196 -8.32 -12.58 -24.89
C PRO A 196 -7.74 -11.46 -24.01
N SER A 197 -7.98 -10.21 -24.38
CA SER A 197 -7.49 -9.03 -23.65
C SER A 197 -8.17 -8.84 -22.28
N ILE A 198 -9.36 -9.44 -22.08
CA ILE A 198 -10.09 -9.40 -20.81
C ILE A 198 -9.56 -10.44 -19.82
N VAL A 199 -9.18 -11.63 -20.30
CA VAL A 199 -8.58 -12.68 -19.46
C VAL A 199 -7.28 -12.20 -18.77
N LYS A 200 -6.59 -11.23 -19.38
CA LYS A 200 -5.33 -10.67 -18.86
C LYS A 200 -5.50 -9.52 -17.86
N ILE A 201 -6.68 -8.89 -17.77
CA ILE A 201 -6.94 -7.71 -16.90
C ILE A 201 -6.40 -7.96 -15.48
N ARG A 202 -6.83 -9.05 -14.86
CA ARG A 202 -6.47 -9.40 -13.48
C ARG A 202 -4.96 -9.38 -13.24
N LYS A 203 -4.20 -10.01 -14.13
CA LYS A 203 -2.74 -10.13 -14.02
C LYS A 203 -2.06 -8.79 -14.32
N VAL A 204 -2.40 -8.15 -15.43
CA VAL A 204 -1.76 -6.91 -15.89
C VAL A 204 -2.02 -5.76 -14.91
N HIS A 205 -3.27 -5.57 -14.50
CA HIS A 205 -3.64 -4.51 -13.56
C HIS A 205 -3.11 -4.82 -12.14
N GLY A 206 -3.04 -6.10 -11.76
CA GLY A 206 -2.40 -6.52 -10.50
C GLY A 206 -0.91 -6.21 -10.45
N ILE A 207 -0.18 -6.42 -11.56
CA ILE A 207 1.25 -6.07 -11.69
C ILE A 207 1.45 -4.55 -11.58
N ILE A 208 0.61 -3.74 -12.23
CA ILE A 208 0.62 -2.28 -12.08
C ILE A 208 0.49 -1.88 -10.61
N ARG A 209 -0.56 -2.35 -9.92
CA ARG A 209 -0.80 -2.02 -8.50
C ARG A 209 0.37 -2.43 -7.61
N LYS A 210 0.98 -3.58 -7.87
CA LYS A 210 2.17 -4.06 -7.15
C LYS A 210 3.36 -3.11 -7.33
N ASN A 211 3.68 -2.75 -8.58
CA ASN A 211 4.82 -1.88 -8.86
C ASN A 211 4.59 -0.45 -8.35
N VAL A 212 3.37 0.09 -8.47
CA VAL A 212 3.01 1.39 -7.88
C VAL A 212 3.23 1.38 -6.36
N LYS A 213 2.84 0.31 -5.65
CA LYS A 213 3.10 0.19 -4.20
C LYS A 213 4.59 0.11 -3.87
N SER A 214 5.39 -0.55 -4.72
CA SER A 214 6.85 -0.60 -4.57
C SER A 214 7.46 0.79 -4.70
N VAL A 215 7.10 1.52 -5.76
CA VAL A 215 7.53 2.91 -5.96
C VAL A 215 7.06 3.78 -4.81
N HIS A 216 5.82 3.66 -4.35
CA HIS A 216 5.30 4.38 -3.19
C HIS A 216 6.17 4.17 -1.94
N SER A 217 6.50 2.91 -1.61
CA SER A 217 7.33 2.63 -0.44
C SER A 217 8.72 3.24 -0.53
N THR A 218 9.37 3.16 -1.70
CA THR A 218 10.69 3.76 -1.93
C THR A 218 10.61 5.27 -1.85
N MET A 219 9.67 5.90 -2.57
CA MET A 219 9.50 7.37 -2.58
C MET A 219 9.19 7.94 -1.20
N ARG A 220 8.44 7.22 -0.35
CA ARG A 220 8.18 7.67 1.03
C ARG A 220 9.45 7.79 1.87
N VAL A 221 10.42 6.90 1.66
CA VAL A 221 11.73 6.95 2.32
C VAL A 221 12.57 8.04 1.67
N GLU A 222 12.74 7.99 0.36
CA GLU A 222 13.68 8.87 -0.36
C GLU A 222 13.27 10.34 -0.36
N LEU A 223 11.99 10.68 -0.35
CA LEU A 223 11.57 12.08 -0.20
C LEU A 223 11.96 12.68 1.14
N ASN A 224 12.11 11.84 2.17
CA ASN A 224 12.28 12.26 3.56
C ASN A 224 13.65 11.87 4.16
N SER A 225 14.55 11.28 3.37
CA SER A 225 15.96 11.09 3.73
C SER A 225 16.71 12.43 3.67
N GLY A 226 17.55 12.73 4.66
CA GLY A 226 18.38 13.94 4.70
C GLY A 226 19.77 13.70 4.12
N HIS A 227 20.34 14.70 3.44
CA HIS A 227 21.69 14.63 2.87
C HIS A 227 22.74 15.03 3.92
N LYS A 228 23.86 14.29 4.02
CA LYS A 228 24.97 14.58 4.94
C LYS A 228 26.29 14.75 4.18
N LEU A 229 27.02 15.82 4.54
CA LEU A 229 28.35 16.10 3.98
C LEU A 229 29.36 15.00 4.33
N GLY A 230 29.97 14.39 3.31
CA GLY A 230 31.04 13.39 3.46
C GLY A 230 30.59 11.93 3.37
N GLU A 231 29.29 11.65 3.35
CA GLU A 231 28.76 10.36 2.90
C GLU A 231 28.67 10.41 1.36
N ILE A 232 29.43 9.55 0.69
CA ILE A 232 29.26 9.32 -0.75
C ILE A 232 27.94 8.55 -0.89
N GLU A 233 26.81 9.26 -1.00
CA GLU A 233 25.52 8.66 -1.39
C GLU A 233 25.54 8.30 -2.89
N LEU A 234 26.38 7.35 -3.27
CA LEU A 234 26.17 6.56 -4.49
C LEU A 234 24.98 5.63 -4.19
N GLY A 235 23.72 6.05 -4.42
CA GLY A 235 22.61 5.11 -4.15
C GLY A 235 21.18 5.57 -4.40
N SER A 236 20.75 6.74 -3.89
CA SER A 236 19.31 7.07 -3.81
C SER A 236 18.60 7.14 -5.17
N GLU A 237 19.23 7.74 -6.18
CA GLU A 237 18.72 7.77 -7.55
C GLU A 237 18.61 6.39 -8.18
N HIS A 238 19.63 5.56 -7.98
CA HIS A 238 19.66 4.20 -8.49
C HIS A 238 18.54 3.38 -7.86
N ASP A 239 18.37 3.47 -6.53
CA ASP A 239 17.35 2.75 -5.78
C ASP A 239 15.95 3.07 -6.28
N VAL A 240 15.65 4.35 -6.53
CA VAL A 240 14.38 4.76 -7.16
C VAL A 240 14.26 4.18 -8.57
N CYS A 241 15.32 4.26 -9.38
CA CYS A 241 15.29 3.74 -10.74
C CYS A 241 15.08 2.21 -10.80
N THR A 242 15.57 1.45 -9.82
CA THR A 242 15.35 0.00 -9.75
C THR A 242 13.88 -0.38 -9.55
N VAL A 243 13.07 0.48 -8.92
CA VAL A 243 11.62 0.27 -8.76
C VAL A 243 10.81 0.91 -9.89
N LEU A 244 11.35 1.93 -10.56
CA LEU A 244 10.73 2.55 -11.74
C LEU A 244 10.77 1.68 -13.00
N LEU A 245 11.85 0.94 -13.24
CA LEU A 245 11.96 0.09 -14.43
C LEU A 245 10.86 -1.00 -14.49
N PRO A 246 10.57 -1.75 -13.40
CA PRO A 246 9.41 -2.64 -13.35
C PRO A 246 8.06 -1.93 -13.55
N LEU A 247 7.92 -0.68 -13.08
CA LEU A 247 6.72 0.12 -13.32
C LEU A 247 6.59 0.48 -14.81
N ALA A 248 7.67 0.87 -15.49
CA ALA A 248 7.69 1.17 -16.91
C ALA A 248 7.27 -0.04 -17.76
N MET A 249 7.77 -1.24 -17.43
CA MET A 249 7.34 -2.48 -18.07
C MET A 249 5.85 -2.75 -17.87
N ALA A 250 5.37 -2.57 -16.63
CA ALA A 250 3.96 -2.77 -16.31
C ALA A 250 3.06 -1.76 -17.06
N LEU A 251 3.47 -0.49 -17.15
CA LEU A 251 2.77 0.57 -17.89
C LEU A 251 2.65 0.21 -19.37
N ARG A 252 3.74 -0.26 -20.00
CA ARG A 252 3.73 -0.72 -21.39
C ARG A 252 2.72 -1.86 -21.60
N GLU A 253 2.75 -2.89 -20.75
CA GLU A 253 1.80 -4.00 -20.84
C GLU A 253 0.35 -3.53 -20.63
N LEU A 254 0.10 -2.64 -19.67
CA LEU A 254 -1.23 -2.05 -19.46
C LEU A 254 -1.71 -1.31 -20.72
N GLY A 255 -0.84 -0.49 -21.32
CA GLY A 255 -1.12 0.23 -22.57
C GLY A 255 -1.46 -0.71 -23.72
N GLU A 256 -0.65 -1.75 -23.95
CA GLU A 256 -0.86 -2.74 -25.00
C GLU A 256 -2.23 -3.43 -24.87
N PHE A 257 -2.54 -3.95 -23.68
CA PHE A 257 -3.82 -4.65 -23.46
C PHE A 257 -5.02 -3.71 -23.44
N SER A 258 -4.86 -2.47 -22.99
CA SER A 258 -5.90 -1.44 -23.05
C SER A 258 -6.18 -1.00 -24.48
N PHE A 259 -5.13 -0.83 -25.31
CA PHE A 259 -5.26 -0.54 -26.74
C PHE A 259 -6.02 -1.65 -27.47
N ALA A 260 -5.69 -2.92 -27.20
CA ALA A 260 -6.41 -4.06 -27.76
C ALA A 260 -7.90 -4.09 -27.36
N ARG A 261 -8.24 -3.70 -26.12
CA ARG A 261 -9.63 -3.55 -25.68
C ARG A 261 -10.33 -2.39 -26.38
N ALA A 262 -9.67 -1.23 -26.52
CA ALA A 262 -10.21 -0.09 -27.24
C ALA A 262 -10.52 -0.42 -28.72
N GLN A 263 -9.63 -1.14 -29.41
CA GLN A 263 -9.88 -1.60 -30.78
C GLN A 263 -11.04 -2.62 -30.87
N SER A 264 -11.13 -3.52 -29.88
CA SER A 264 -12.24 -4.47 -29.80
C SER A 264 -13.58 -3.74 -29.58
N ASN A 265 -13.60 -2.75 -28.69
CA ASN A 265 -14.76 -1.90 -28.43
C ASN A 265 -15.19 -1.15 -29.70
N LEU A 266 -14.25 -0.50 -30.39
CA LEU A 266 -14.49 0.20 -31.64
C LEU A 266 -15.12 -0.74 -32.69
N SER A 267 -14.62 -1.97 -32.80
CA SER A 267 -15.15 -2.98 -33.72
C SER A 267 -16.56 -3.44 -33.37
N ALA A 268 -16.94 -3.36 -32.09
CA ALA A 268 -18.24 -3.77 -31.55
C ALA A 268 -19.33 -2.68 -31.64
N ILE A 269 -18.99 -1.47 -32.10
CA ILE A 269 -19.98 -0.42 -32.35
C ILE A 269 -20.95 -0.88 -33.44
N GLY A 270 -22.25 -0.93 -33.12
CA GLY A 270 -23.27 -1.47 -34.03
C GLY A 270 -23.68 -0.55 -35.20
N SER A 271 -23.36 0.74 -35.13
CA SER A 271 -23.61 1.72 -36.20
C SER A 271 -22.34 1.91 -37.03
N GLU A 272 -22.38 1.56 -38.31
CA GLU A 272 -21.21 1.69 -39.20
C GLU A 272 -20.77 3.15 -39.39
N ASP A 273 -21.70 4.10 -39.43
CA ASP A 273 -21.37 5.54 -39.50
C ASP A 273 -20.61 5.99 -38.24
N LEU A 274 -21.15 5.66 -37.05
CA LEU A 274 -20.52 6.02 -35.77
C LEU A 274 -19.16 5.35 -35.61
N LYS A 275 -19.04 4.09 -36.03
CA LYS A 275 -17.81 3.32 -36.02
C LYS A 275 -16.74 3.94 -36.92
N SER A 276 -17.11 4.33 -38.14
CA SER A 276 -16.19 4.99 -39.07
C SER A 276 -15.71 6.33 -38.52
N SER A 277 -16.62 7.17 -38.02
CA SER A 277 -16.25 8.49 -37.50
C SER A 277 -15.40 8.43 -36.24
N ILE A 278 -15.76 7.61 -35.24
CA ILE A 278 -14.94 7.44 -34.04
C ILE A 278 -13.61 6.76 -34.41
N GLY A 279 -13.63 5.82 -35.37
CA GLY A 279 -12.43 5.14 -35.84
C GLY A 279 -11.41 6.08 -36.48
N GLU A 280 -11.86 7.08 -37.24
CA GLU A 280 -10.99 8.10 -37.81
C GLU A 280 -10.34 8.97 -36.73
N ILE A 281 -11.11 9.41 -35.72
CA ILE A 281 -10.59 10.21 -34.61
C ILE A 281 -9.63 9.37 -33.75
N PHE A 282 -9.98 8.12 -33.46
CA PHE A 282 -9.15 7.17 -32.73
C PHE A 282 -7.81 6.97 -33.45
N GLY A 283 -7.80 6.74 -34.76
CA GLY A 283 -6.59 6.57 -35.56
C GLY A 283 -5.68 7.80 -35.58
N LYS A 284 -6.24 9.01 -35.44
CA LYS A 284 -5.48 10.27 -35.41
C LYS A 284 -4.95 10.62 -34.01
N GLN A 285 -5.69 10.32 -32.95
CA GLN A 285 -5.42 10.84 -31.60
C GLN A 285 -4.97 9.78 -30.58
N CYS A 286 -5.33 8.51 -30.76
CA CYS A 286 -4.94 7.45 -29.84
C CYS A 286 -3.49 7.03 -30.10
N PRO A 287 -2.62 6.97 -29.08
CA PRO A 287 -1.27 6.43 -29.24
C PRO A 287 -1.31 4.98 -29.73
N THR A 288 -0.35 4.62 -30.58
CA THR A 288 -0.24 3.27 -31.15
C THR A 288 0.66 2.38 -30.30
N ASP A 289 0.53 1.06 -30.47
CA ASP A 289 1.43 0.08 -29.86
C ASP A 289 2.92 0.38 -30.19
N ALA A 290 3.21 0.78 -31.43
CA ALA A 290 4.56 1.20 -31.84
C ALA A 290 5.10 2.39 -31.02
N SER A 291 4.24 3.36 -30.69
CA SER A 291 4.64 4.51 -29.85
C SER A 291 4.96 4.10 -28.41
N LEU A 292 4.21 3.15 -27.84
CA LEU A 292 4.51 2.58 -26.52
C LEU A 292 5.85 1.83 -26.51
N ILE A 293 6.09 1.00 -27.52
CA ILE A 293 7.35 0.26 -27.66
C ILE A 293 8.53 1.22 -27.81
N SER A 294 8.38 2.26 -28.64
CA SER A 294 9.44 3.26 -28.85
C SER A 294 9.79 3.99 -27.55
N SER A 295 8.79 4.52 -26.83
CA SER A 295 9.03 5.25 -25.58
C SER A 295 9.60 4.33 -24.47
N PHE A 296 9.12 3.09 -24.38
CA PHE A 296 9.70 2.11 -23.47
C PHE A 296 11.17 1.79 -23.80
N ASN A 297 11.51 1.60 -25.07
CA ASN A 297 12.89 1.32 -25.48
C ASN A 297 13.83 2.49 -25.20
N GLU A 298 13.36 3.73 -25.38
CA GLU A 298 14.13 4.93 -25.01
C GLU A 298 14.40 4.95 -23.50
N SER A 299 13.39 4.68 -22.68
CA SER A 299 13.58 4.59 -21.22
C SER A 299 14.61 3.51 -20.84
N LEU A 300 14.58 2.34 -21.50
CA LEU A 300 15.52 1.26 -21.23
C LEU A 300 16.96 1.62 -21.62
N HIS A 301 17.13 2.34 -22.74
CA HIS A 301 18.41 2.86 -23.18
C HIS A 301 18.98 3.86 -22.16
N LEU A 302 18.18 4.81 -21.69
CA LEU A 302 18.58 5.80 -20.67
C LEU A 302 18.95 5.16 -19.34
N TYR A 303 18.18 4.16 -18.88
CA TYR A 303 18.50 3.39 -17.68
C TYR A 303 19.85 2.67 -17.81
N SER A 304 20.10 2.04 -18.96
CA SER A 304 21.36 1.33 -19.24
C SER A 304 22.55 2.29 -19.33
N GLY A 305 22.31 3.48 -19.87
CA GLY A 305 23.27 4.58 -19.92
C GLY A 305 23.49 5.32 -18.59
N ARG A 306 22.77 4.94 -17.53
CA ARG A 306 22.78 5.59 -16.19
C ARG A 306 22.42 7.08 -16.23
N VAL A 307 21.55 7.48 -17.16
CA VAL A 307 21.01 8.85 -17.26
C VAL A 307 19.64 8.87 -16.58
N TYR A 308 19.64 8.90 -15.25
CA TYR A 308 18.47 8.59 -14.42
C TYR A 308 17.38 9.67 -14.43
N ASP A 309 17.75 10.94 -14.52
CA ASP A 309 16.84 12.07 -14.60
C ASP A 309 15.98 12.03 -15.88
N LYS A 310 16.63 11.84 -17.03
CA LYS A 310 15.95 11.64 -18.32
C LYS A 310 15.21 10.32 -18.36
N PHE A 311 15.72 9.27 -17.74
CA PHE A 311 15.01 7.99 -17.63
C PHE A 311 13.66 8.17 -16.91
N ALA A 312 13.64 8.84 -15.75
CA ALA A 312 12.41 9.11 -15.02
C ALA A 312 11.43 9.95 -15.85
N HIS A 313 11.93 10.97 -16.57
CA HIS A 313 11.12 11.78 -17.49
C HIS A 313 10.52 10.93 -18.63
N GLU A 314 11.31 10.06 -19.25
CA GLU A 314 10.83 9.22 -20.35
C GLU A 314 9.76 8.21 -19.87
N ILE A 315 9.85 7.71 -18.64
CA ILE A 315 8.76 6.90 -18.06
C ILE A 315 7.50 7.74 -17.85
N ASN A 316 7.64 9.02 -17.48
CA ASN A 316 6.49 9.93 -17.41
C ASN A 316 5.88 10.20 -18.79
N VAL A 317 6.70 10.27 -19.85
CA VAL A 317 6.23 10.33 -21.25
C VAL A 317 5.45 9.05 -21.59
N LEU A 318 6.00 7.87 -21.29
CA LEU A 318 5.32 6.58 -21.48
C LEU A 318 3.98 6.54 -20.72
N PHE A 319 3.95 6.98 -19.46
CA PHE A 319 2.74 7.08 -18.66
C PHE A 319 1.66 7.92 -19.36
N ARG A 320 2.02 9.09 -19.92
CA ARG A 320 1.05 9.96 -20.64
C ARG A 320 0.47 9.28 -21.88
N LEU A 321 1.25 8.44 -22.58
CA LEU A 321 0.74 7.63 -23.69
C LEU A 321 -0.26 6.59 -23.18
N VAL A 322 0.09 5.85 -22.12
CA VAL A 322 -0.77 4.82 -21.53
C VAL A 322 -2.07 5.42 -20.99
N TRP A 323 -2.01 6.58 -20.34
CA TRP A 323 -3.20 7.29 -19.86
C TRP A 323 -4.17 7.59 -21.00
N LYS A 324 -3.66 8.14 -22.13
CA LYS A 324 -4.48 8.43 -23.31
C LYS A 324 -5.12 7.17 -23.88
N ILE A 325 -4.39 6.05 -23.93
CA ILE A 325 -4.95 4.77 -24.40
C ILE A 325 -6.07 4.29 -23.48
N VAL A 326 -5.88 4.33 -22.15
CA VAL A 326 -6.92 3.94 -21.17
C VAL A 326 -8.14 4.86 -21.24
N ALA A 327 -7.94 6.16 -21.47
CA ALA A 327 -9.04 7.10 -21.72
C ALA A 327 -9.80 6.72 -23.00
N TRP A 328 -9.09 6.38 -24.08
CA TRP A 328 -9.70 5.91 -25.33
C TRP A 328 -10.42 4.56 -25.20
N GLU A 329 -9.92 3.67 -24.35
CA GLU A 329 -10.63 2.44 -23.99
C GLU A 329 -12.01 2.77 -23.41
N LEU A 330 -12.09 3.72 -22.48
CA LEU A 330 -13.36 4.15 -21.89
C LEU A 330 -14.26 4.84 -22.93
N VAL A 331 -13.72 5.74 -23.77
CA VAL A 331 -14.48 6.43 -24.82
C VAL A 331 -15.12 5.43 -25.79
N THR A 332 -14.34 4.46 -26.27
CA THR A 332 -14.84 3.43 -27.19
C THR A 332 -15.84 2.48 -26.53
N ALA A 333 -15.63 2.10 -25.27
CA ALA A 333 -16.60 1.31 -24.51
C ALA A 333 -17.92 2.07 -24.28
N TYR A 334 -17.83 3.37 -23.95
CA TYR A 334 -18.98 4.26 -23.83
C TYR A 334 -19.76 4.32 -25.15
N ALA A 335 -19.06 4.48 -26.28
CA ALA A 335 -19.68 4.55 -27.59
C ALA A 335 -20.48 3.28 -27.96
N VAL A 336 -20.03 2.10 -27.51
CA VAL A 336 -20.78 0.84 -27.68
C VAL A 336 -22.02 0.81 -26.80
N LEU A 337 -21.88 1.15 -25.51
CA LEU A 337 -22.96 1.02 -24.52
C LEU A 337 -24.05 2.09 -24.71
N GLU A 338 -23.68 3.27 -25.18
CA GLU A 338 -24.55 4.43 -25.35
C GLU A 338 -24.76 4.80 -26.83
N ALA A 339 -24.59 3.84 -27.74
CA ALA A 339 -24.74 4.05 -29.18
C ALA A 339 -26.08 4.68 -29.58
N ALA A 340 -27.18 4.33 -28.88
CA ALA A 340 -28.49 4.91 -29.14
C ALA A 340 -28.55 6.40 -28.76
N ASP A 341 -28.09 6.76 -27.56
CA ASP A 341 -28.02 8.16 -27.09
C ASP A 341 -27.06 9.00 -27.96
N LEU A 342 -25.96 8.42 -28.43
CA LEU A 342 -24.99 9.07 -29.34
C LEU A 342 -25.58 9.27 -30.74
N ASN A 343 -26.25 8.26 -31.30
CA ASN A 343 -26.90 8.37 -32.60
C ASN A 343 -28.03 9.41 -32.58
N GLU A 344 -28.79 9.54 -31.49
CA GLU A 344 -29.80 10.61 -31.35
C GLU A 344 -29.18 12.02 -31.35
N LYS A 345 -28.00 12.19 -30.74
CA LYS A 345 -27.28 13.47 -30.72
C LYS A 345 -26.67 13.84 -32.08
N ILE A 346 -26.25 12.83 -32.86
CA ILE A 346 -25.66 13.01 -34.19
C ILE A 346 -26.75 13.10 -35.27
N GLY A 347 -27.89 12.43 -35.05
CA GLY A 347 -28.95 12.15 -36.02
C GLY A 347 -30.07 13.18 -36.15
N ASN A 348 -29.89 14.44 -35.73
CA ASN A 348 -30.84 15.52 -36.07
C ASN A 348 -30.82 15.92 -37.56
N VAL A 349 -30.50 14.98 -38.46
CA VAL A 349 -30.68 15.07 -39.92
C VAL A 349 -31.07 13.69 -40.45
N ARG A 350 -32.38 13.42 -40.47
CA ARG A 350 -33.16 12.69 -41.51
C ARG A 350 -34.41 12.07 -40.86
N GLU A 351 -35.51 12.81 -40.86
CA GLU A 351 -36.85 12.31 -41.22
C GLU A 351 -37.88 13.44 -41.12
N ASN A 352 -38.08 14.16 -42.23
CA ASN A 352 -39.43 14.52 -42.64
C ASN A 352 -39.93 13.34 -43.48
N GLY A 353 -40.63 12.39 -42.85
CA GLY A 353 -41.20 11.25 -43.55
C GLY A 353 -41.51 10.07 -42.64
N GLU A 354 -42.78 9.96 -42.27
CA GLU A 354 -43.47 8.76 -41.79
C GLU A 354 -42.95 8.06 -40.51
N THR A 355 -43.62 8.41 -39.41
CA THR A 355 -43.68 7.65 -38.17
C THR A 355 -44.01 6.17 -38.40
N SER A 356 -43.00 5.29 -38.37
CA SER A 356 -43.19 3.87 -38.11
C SER A 356 -42.88 3.57 -36.64
N LYS A 357 -43.94 3.55 -35.83
CA LYS A 357 -43.94 2.96 -34.48
C LYS A 357 -43.71 1.45 -34.60
N VAL A 358 -42.47 1.00 -34.64
CA VAL A 358 -42.15 -0.43 -34.52
C VAL A 358 -41.08 -0.62 -33.43
N ASP A 359 -41.45 -1.42 -32.42
CA ASP A 359 -40.61 -2.03 -31.38
C ASP A 359 -39.94 -1.17 -30.29
N LYS A 360 -40.74 -0.33 -29.61
CA LYS A 360 -40.48 0.06 -28.20
C LYS A 360 -40.72 -1.12 -27.23
N LYS A 361 -39.96 -2.21 -27.34
CA LYS A 361 -39.93 -3.29 -26.32
C LYS A 361 -38.72 -4.23 -26.38
N LYS A 362 -37.52 -3.75 -26.70
CA LYS A 362 -36.29 -4.48 -26.32
C LYS A 362 -35.96 -4.15 -24.86
N LYS A 363 -36.01 -5.15 -23.97
CA LYS A 363 -35.56 -5.05 -22.57
C LYS A 363 -34.18 -4.39 -22.55
N LYS A 364 -34.06 -3.14 -22.07
CA LYS A 364 -32.77 -2.48 -21.81
C LYS A 364 -31.99 -3.42 -20.89
N ALA A 365 -30.92 -4.03 -21.41
CA ALA A 365 -30.03 -4.83 -20.59
C ALA A 365 -29.43 -3.92 -19.50
N VAL A 366 -29.30 -4.46 -18.30
CA VAL A 366 -28.93 -3.71 -17.10
C VAL A 366 -27.42 -3.79 -16.94
N LEU A 367 -26.75 -2.64 -16.87
CA LEU A 367 -25.32 -2.54 -16.55
C LEU A 367 -25.06 -2.98 -15.10
N GLY A 368 -23.81 -3.27 -14.79
CA GLY A 368 -23.37 -3.51 -13.41
C GLY A 368 -23.71 -2.33 -12.52
N LYS A 369 -23.95 -2.57 -11.22
CA LYS A 369 -24.31 -1.50 -10.28
C LYS A 369 -23.24 -0.40 -10.24
N GLY A 370 -21.97 -0.78 -10.15
CA GLY A 370 -20.86 0.17 -10.09
C GLY A 370 -20.65 0.90 -11.42
N THR A 371 -20.64 0.18 -12.55
CA THR A 371 -20.54 0.82 -13.88
C THR A 371 -21.73 1.73 -14.18
N SER A 372 -22.95 1.36 -13.75
CA SER A 372 -24.14 2.23 -13.87
C SER A 372 -23.98 3.54 -13.09
N SER A 373 -23.50 3.47 -11.85
CA SER A 373 -23.25 4.66 -11.02
C SER A 373 -22.19 5.56 -11.65
N ILE A 374 -21.10 4.99 -12.13
CA ILE A 374 -20.02 5.75 -12.78
C ILE A 374 -20.49 6.35 -14.11
N LEU A 375 -21.26 5.60 -14.90
CA LEU A 375 -21.82 6.08 -16.17
C LEU A 375 -22.72 7.30 -15.96
N ALA A 376 -23.54 7.31 -14.89
CA ALA A 376 -24.35 8.47 -14.54
C ALA A 376 -23.47 9.71 -14.26
N LEU A 377 -22.36 9.54 -13.53
CA LEU A 377 -21.41 10.64 -13.26
C LEU A 377 -20.79 11.19 -14.55
N ILE A 378 -20.41 10.31 -15.49
CA ILE A 378 -19.88 10.71 -16.80
C ILE A 378 -20.95 11.48 -17.59
N LYS A 379 -22.19 10.97 -17.63
CA LYS A 379 -23.30 11.62 -18.35
C LYS A 379 -23.62 13.00 -17.79
N ASP A 380 -23.70 13.14 -16.47
CA ASP A 380 -23.99 14.42 -15.82
C ASP A 380 -22.92 15.48 -16.17
N ARG A 381 -21.65 15.08 -16.20
CA ARG A 381 -20.53 15.98 -16.56
C ARG A 381 -20.58 16.39 -18.02
N LEU A 382 -20.71 15.44 -18.95
CA LEU A 382 -20.78 15.72 -20.38
C LEU A 382 -22.02 16.55 -20.79
N GLN A 383 -23.06 16.62 -19.95
CA GLN A 383 -24.23 17.47 -20.18
C GLN A 383 -24.06 18.91 -19.67
N SER A 384 -23.21 19.11 -18.66
CA SER A 384 -23.01 20.41 -18.00
C SER A 384 -22.15 21.41 -18.79
N GLU A 385 -21.33 20.95 -19.75
CA GLU A 385 -20.41 21.79 -20.54
C GLU A 385 -21.04 22.45 -21.80
N LYS A 386 -22.36 22.38 -22.01
CA LYS A 386 -22.98 22.99 -23.20
C LYS A 386 -22.86 24.53 -23.24
N LYS A 387 -21.92 25.04 -24.03
CA LYS A 387 -21.97 26.37 -24.67
C LYS A 387 -22.28 26.24 -26.17
N SER A 388 -23.01 27.24 -26.66
CA SER A 388 -23.71 27.40 -27.95
C SER A 388 -23.05 26.93 -29.25
N ASP A 389 -23.91 26.45 -30.15
CA ASP A 389 -23.92 26.49 -31.62
C ASP A 389 -22.62 26.18 -32.41
N ALA A 390 -22.57 24.98 -33.02
CA ALA A 390 -21.93 24.75 -34.32
C ALA A 390 -22.30 23.38 -34.94
N GLU A 391 -22.18 23.32 -36.28
CA GLU A 391 -22.56 22.28 -37.25
C GLU A 391 -22.34 20.79 -36.88
N ASN A 392 -23.26 19.96 -37.39
CA ASN A 392 -23.46 18.55 -37.02
C ASN A 392 -22.27 17.59 -37.23
N SER A 393 -21.29 17.87 -38.12
CA SER A 393 -20.10 17.00 -38.26
C SER A 393 -18.98 17.34 -37.26
N ARG A 394 -18.97 18.56 -36.70
CA ARG A 394 -18.05 18.96 -35.62
C ARG A 394 -18.49 18.48 -34.25
N LEU A 395 -19.76 18.10 -34.08
CA LEU A 395 -20.31 17.67 -32.79
C LEU A 395 -19.64 16.43 -32.20
N LEU A 396 -19.24 15.45 -33.03
CA LEU A 396 -18.60 14.22 -32.52
C LEU A 396 -17.14 14.46 -32.16
N GLU A 397 -16.38 15.21 -32.98
CA GLU A 397 -15.01 15.58 -32.65
C GLU A 397 -14.96 16.44 -31.37
N THR A 398 -15.88 17.41 -31.23
CA THR A 398 -16.03 18.19 -30.01
C THR A 398 -16.42 17.31 -28.83
N TRP A 399 -17.37 16.38 -28.99
CA TRP A 399 -17.76 15.47 -27.90
C TRP A 399 -16.61 14.58 -27.43
N VAL A 400 -15.83 14.01 -28.36
CA VAL A 400 -14.65 13.22 -28.02
C VAL A 400 -13.62 14.09 -27.31
N ALA A 401 -13.39 15.31 -27.79
CA ALA A 401 -12.46 16.26 -27.17
C ALA A 401 -12.90 16.62 -25.75
N ASP A 402 -14.18 16.92 -25.52
CA ASP A 402 -14.76 17.23 -24.21
C ASP A 402 -14.63 16.02 -23.27
N PHE A 403 -14.90 14.81 -23.75
CA PHE A 403 -14.72 13.57 -22.98
C PHE A 403 -13.27 13.39 -22.56
N LEU A 404 -12.33 13.44 -23.49
CA LEU A 404 -10.90 13.31 -23.19
C LEU A 404 -10.42 14.43 -22.26
N SER A 405 -10.96 15.65 -22.42
CA SER A 405 -10.66 16.80 -21.57
C SER A 405 -11.19 16.62 -20.14
N PHE A 406 -12.35 15.98 -19.96
CA PHE A 406 -12.88 15.60 -18.66
C PHE A 406 -11.98 14.57 -17.95
N LEU A 407 -11.34 13.68 -18.72
CA LEU A 407 -10.42 12.66 -18.21
C LEU A 407 -8.98 13.16 -17.98
N ASP A 408 -8.74 14.47 -18.00
CA ASP A 408 -7.44 15.05 -17.71
C ASP A 408 -7.17 15.10 -16.19
N LEU A 409 -6.08 14.46 -15.72
CA LEU A 409 -5.73 14.42 -14.29
C LEU A 409 -5.48 15.81 -13.70
N ALA A 410 -5.04 16.78 -14.51
CA ALA A 410 -4.74 18.11 -14.02
C ALA A 410 -6.01 18.89 -13.62
N LYS A 411 -7.20 18.46 -14.09
CA LYS A 411 -8.47 19.14 -13.79
C LYS A 411 -9.03 18.72 -12.43
N LEU A 412 -9.48 19.73 -11.68
CA LEU A 412 -10.10 19.54 -10.36
C LEU A 412 -11.39 18.68 -10.43
N GLU A 413 -12.13 18.78 -11.52
CA GLU A 413 -13.36 18.01 -11.76
C GLU A 413 -13.10 16.50 -11.87
N PHE A 414 -11.96 16.11 -12.44
CA PHE A 414 -11.56 14.71 -12.52
C PHE A 414 -11.22 14.15 -11.13
N ASN A 415 -10.59 14.96 -10.27
CA ASN A 415 -10.33 14.56 -8.88
C ASN A 415 -11.62 14.28 -8.10
N GLU A 416 -12.65 15.13 -8.26
CA GLU A 416 -13.98 14.89 -7.66
C GLU A 416 -14.63 13.61 -8.21
N PHE A 417 -14.52 13.38 -9.51
CA PHE A 417 -15.00 12.15 -10.15
C PHE A 417 -14.28 10.92 -9.58
N LEU A 418 -12.95 10.98 -9.44
CA LEU A 418 -12.13 9.90 -8.91
C LEU A 418 -12.49 9.56 -7.46
N LEU A 419 -12.78 10.56 -6.62
CA LEU A 419 -13.23 10.33 -5.24
C LEU A 419 -14.55 9.54 -5.23
N LYS A 420 -15.52 9.92 -6.06
CA LYS A 420 -16.78 9.18 -6.19
C LYS A 420 -16.58 7.77 -6.74
N VAL A 421 -15.65 7.59 -7.69
CA VAL A 421 -15.27 6.24 -8.18
C VAL A 421 -14.71 5.39 -7.05
N LYS A 422 -13.82 5.96 -6.22
CA LYS A 422 -13.30 5.27 -5.03
C LYS A 422 -14.45 4.92 -4.10
N ASP A 423 -15.35 5.84 -3.77
CA ASP A 423 -16.51 5.56 -2.93
C ASP A 423 -17.36 4.39 -3.46
N VAL A 424 -17.58 4.31 -4.78
CA VAL A 424 -18.28 3.17 -5.41
C VAL A 424 -17.52 1.85 -5.16
N LEU A 425 -16.20 1.84 -5.29
CA LEU A 425 -15.36 0.66 -5.02
C LEU A 425 -15.30 0.31 -3.52
N GLU A 426 -15.33 1.32 -2.64
CA GLU A 426 -15.22 1.15 -1.18
C GLU A 426 -16.55 0.84 -0.50
N SER A 427 -17.67 1.28 -1.07
CA SER A 427 -19.05 1.06 -0.58
C SER A 427 -19.49 -0.41 -0.62
N ASN A 428 -18.63 -1.31 -1.12
CA ASN A 428 -18.97 -2.70 -1.23
C ASN A 428 -18.87 -3.42 0.12
N GLU A 429 -20.00 -4.01 0.54
CA GLU A 429 -20.09 -4.98 1.65
C GLU A 429 -19.12 -6.17 1.48
N SER A 430 -18.65 -6.44 0.26
CA SER A 430 -17.65 -7.47 -0.05
C SER A 430 -16.22 -7.15 0.43
N ARG A 431 -15.93 -5.89 0.82
CA ARG A 431 -14.60 -5.46 1.29
C ARG A 431 -14.28 -5.91 2.72
N ARG A 432 -15.24 -6.51 3.43
CA ARG A 432 -14.95 -7.22 4.68
C ARG A 432 -15.10 -8.72 4.49
N LEU A 433 -14.22 -9.32 3.69
CA LEU A 433 -13.70 -10.62 4.12
C LEU A 433 -13.00 -10.35 5.46
N PRO A 434 -13.50 -10.87 6.59
CA PRO A 434 -12.93 -10.57 7.89
C PRO A 434 -11.46 -11.00 7.88
N LYS A 435 -10.56 -10.03 7.97
CA LYS A 435 -9.13 -10.30 8.01
C LYS A 435 -8.73 -10.65 9.44
N LEU A 436 -7.93 -11.70 9.59
CA LEU A 436 -7.33 -12.06 10.87
C LEU A 436 -6.45 -10.93 11.43
N PRO A 437 -6.49 -10.69 12.75
CA PRO A 437 -5.52 -9.83 13.43
C PRO A 437 -4.07 -10.28 13.15
N LYS A 438 -3.14 -9.32 13.01
CA LYS A 438 -1.71 -9.64 12.79
C LYS A 438 -1.22 -10.60 13.87
N GLY A 439 -0.46 -11.61 13.49
CA GLY A 439 0.13 -12.59 14.41
C GLY A 439 -0.83 -13.67 14.93
N THR A 440 -2.06 -13.76 14.37
CA THR A 440 -3.04 -14.83 14.64
C THR A 440 -3.19 -15.75 13.42
N ARG A 441 -3.77 -16.94 13.60
CA ARG A 441 -3.91 -17.95 12.55
C ARG A 441 -5.22 -18.74 12.68
N ASP A 442 -5.86 -18.99 11.55
CA ASP A 442 -6.89 -20.02 11.43
C ASP A 442 -6.25 -21.39 11.19
N PHE A 443 -6.97 -22.45 11.57
CA PHE A 443 -6.52 -23.83 11.39
C PHE A 443 -7.60 -24.64 10.69
N SER A 444 -7.25 -25.18 9.51
CA SER A 444 -8.18 -25.96 8.68
C SER A 444 -8.29 -27.42 9.15
N LYS A 445 -9.15 -28.19 8.48
CA LYS A 445 -9.47 -29.59 8.80
C LYS A 445 -8.25 -30.46 9.05
N GLU A 446 -7.25 -30.41 8.16
CA GLU A 446 -6.05 -31.23 8.22
C GLU A 446 -5.20 -30.88 9.45
N GLN A 447 -5.01 -29.58 9.68
CA GLN A 447 -4.24 -29.06 10.81
C GLN A 447 -4.93 -29.34 12.15
N MET A 448 -6.26 -29.23 12.19
CA MET A 448 -7.05 -29.55 13.38
C MET A 448 -7.04 -31.04 13.70
N THR A 449 -6.99 -31.91 12.68
CA THR A 449 -6.90 -33.37 12.89
C THR A 449 -5.59 -33.73 13.60
N ILE A 450 -4.45 -33.24 13.08
CA ILE A 450 -3.12 -33.47 13.67
C ILE A 450 -3.04 -32.90 15.09
N ARG A 451 -3.60 -31.70 15.31
CA ARG A 451 -3.59 -31.07 16.63
C ARG A 451 -4.43 -31.80 17.65
N LYS A 452 -5.60 -32.29 17.25
CA LYS A 452 -6.46 -33.06 18.13
C LYS A 452 -5.76 -34.33 18.58
N GLU A 453 -5.06 -35.00 17.67
CA GLU A 453 -4.23 -36.17 17.99
C GLU A 453 -3.10 -35.81 18.96
N ALA A 454 -2.35 -34.74 18.68
CA ALA A 454 -1.28 -34.29 19.57
C ALA A 454 -1.79 -33.89 20.96
N PHE A 455 -2.91 -33.18 21.06
CA PHE A 455 -3.52 -32.81 22.35
C PHE A 455 -4.00 -34.05 23.11
N SER A 456 -4.59 -35.05 22.44
CA SER A 456 -4.99 -36.31 23.09
C SER A 456 -3.80 -37.01 23.75
N VAL A 457 -2.68 -37.14 23.03
CA VAL A 457 -1.45 -37.74 23.58
C VAL A 457 -0.95 -36.95 24.78
N ILE A 458 -0.95 -35.62 24.68
CA ILE A 458 -0.48 -34.75 25.77
C ILE A 458 -1.37 -34.91 27.02
N GLU A 459 -2.69 -34.91 26.84
CA GLU A 459 -3.67 -35.10 27.92
C GLU A 459 -3.51 -36.47 28.58
N GLU A 460 -3.43 -37.55 27.81
CA GLU A 460 -3.27 -38.92 28.31
C GLU A 460 -1.98 -39.10 29.14
N VAL A 461 -0.88 -38.48 28.72
CA VAL A 461 0.36 -38.50 29.49
C VAL A 461 0.18 -37.72 30.79
N PHE A 462 -0.35 -36.50 30.75
CA PHE A 462 -0.57 -35.70 31.97
C PHE A 462 -1.48 -36.40 32.99
N GLU A 463 -2.56 -37.04 32.54
CA GLU A 463 -3.48 -37.78 33.41
C GLU A 463 -2.82 -39.02 34.04
N ARG A 464 -1.95 -39.74 33.32
CA ARG A 464 -1.17 -40.86 33.89
C ARG A 464 -0.27 -40.44 35.06
N HIS A 465 0.21 -39.20 35.05
CA HIS A 465 1.01 -38.63 36.14
C HIS A 465 0.14 -37.97 37.24
N GLY A 466 -1.18 -38.17 37.19
CA GLY A 466 -2.12 -37.75 38.22
C GLY A 466 -2.44 -36.25 38.19
N ALA A 467 -2.15 -35.56 37.08
CA ALA A 467 -2.61 -34.19 36.89
C ALA A 467 -4.08 -34.16 36.48
N THR A 468 -4.78 -33.13 36.95
CA THR A 468 -6.19 -32.88 36.62
C THR A 468 -6.34 -31.68 35.69
N ALA A 469 -7.29 -31.73 34.77
CA ALA A 469 -7.56 -30.61 33.88
C ALA A 469 -8.04 -29.38 34.67
N LEU A 470 -7.45 -28.22 34.40
CA LEU A 470 -7.91 -26.94 34.94
C LEU A 470 -8.06 -25.93 33.81
N ASP A 471 -9.25 -25.36 33.67
CA ASP A 471 -9.46 -24.19 32.81
C ASP A 471 -9.58 -22.92 33.66
N THR A 472 -8.93 -21.86 33.19
CA THR A 472 -8.86 -20.56 33.84
C THR A 472 -9.30 -19.48 32.85
N PRO A 473 -9.84 -18.33 33.33
CA PRO A 473 -10.29 -17.25 32.45
C PRO A 473 -9.22 -16.81 31.43
N VAL A 474 -9.68 -16.34 30.27
CA VAL A 474 -8.80 -15.82 29.21
C VAL A 474 -8.23 -14.43 29.57
N PHE A 475 -8.88 -13.71 30.46
CA PHE A 475 -8.44 -12.41 30.99
C PHE A 475 -8.33 -12.47 32.50
N GLU A 476 -7.40 -11.70 33.04
CA GLU A 476 -7.12 -11.57 34.46
C GLU A 476 -7.18 -10.09 34.85
N LEU A 477 -7.35 -9.83 36.15
CA LEU A 477 -7.17 -8.47 36.67
C LEU A 477 -5.76 -7.99 36.32
N ARG A 478 -5.64 -6.76 35.81
CA ARG A 478 -4.35 -6.21 35.40
C ARG A 478 -3.32 -6.27 36.53
N GLU A 479 -3.74 -5.99 37.76
CA GLU A 479 -2.89 -6.08 38.97
C GLU A 479 -2.37 -7.50 39.25
N THR A 480 -3.09 -8.55 38.84
CA THR A 480 -2.65 -9.94 39.02
C THR A 480 -1.47 -10.28 38.10
N LEU A 481 -1.40 -9.68 36.91
CA LEU A 481 -0.31 -9.88 35.97
C LEU A 481 0.86 -8.91 36.18
N MET A 482 0.60 -7.71 36.70
CA MET A 482 1.61 -6.67 36.88
C MET A 482 2.68 -7.06 37.92
N GLY A 483 3.93 -6.73 37.63
CA GLY A 483 5.08 -6.94 38.53
C GLY A 483 5.71 -8.34 38.48
N LYS A 484 5.11 -9.32 37.78
CA LYS A 484 5.68 -10.66 37.60
C LYS A 484 6.68 -10.75 36.43
N TYR A 485 6.44 -9.99 35.37
CA TYR A 485 7.14 -10.16 34.09
C TYR A 485 8.21 -9.11 33.77
N GLY A 486 8.53 -8.20 34.70
CA GLY A 486 9.58 -7.18 34.47
C GLY A 486 9.34 -6.36 33.19
N GLU A 487 10.34 -6.27 32.30
CA GLU A 487 10.24 -5.55 31.02
C GLU A 487 9.18 -6.15 30.07
N ASP A 488 8.93 -7.46 30.15
CA ASP A 488 7.96 -8.17 29.31
C ASP A 488 6.51 -7.82 29.65
N SER A 489 6.27 -7.12 30.77
CA SER A 489 4.95 -6.57 31.10
C SER A 489 4.42 -5.64 29.98
N LYS A 490 5.31 -5.05 29.16
CA LYS A 490 4.93 -4.23 27.99
C LYS A 490 4.26 -5.03 26.87
N LEU A 491 4.43 -6.36 26.87
CA LEU A 491 3.90 -7.27 25.88
C LEU A 491 2.48 -7.77 26.23
N ILE A 492 1.92 -7.37 27.37
CA ILE A 492 0.57 -7.77 27.78
C ILE A 492 -0.48 -6.96 27.00
N TYR A 493 -1.58 -7.62 26.62
CA TYR A 493 -2.74 -6.97 26.02
C TYR A 493 -3.70 -6.49 27.09
N ASP A 494 -3.71 -5.20 27.36
CA ASP A 494 -4.75 -4.55 28.16
C ASP A 494 -6.06 -4.46 27.38
N LEU A 495 -7.17 -4.74 28.06
CA LEU A 495 -8.52 -4.60 27.52
C LEU A 495 -9.02 -3.18 27.75
N ALA A 496 -9.71 -2.62 26.75
CA ALA A 496 -10.32 -1.30 26.88
C ALA A 496 -11.53 -1.39 27.81
N ASP A 497 -11.54 -0.54 28.82
CA ASP A 497 -12.55 -0.51 29.86
C ASP A 497 -13.92 -0.04 29.32
N GLN A 498 -15.01 -0.71 29.75
CA GLN A 498 -16.40 -0.32 29.49
C GLN A 498 -17.20 -0.09 30.79
N GLY A 499 -16.59 -0.23 31.98
CA GLY A 499 -17.31 -0.22 33.26
C GLY A 499 -16.48 -0.10 34.55
N GLY A 500 -15.19 0.24 34.49
CA GLY A 500 -14.30 0.59 35.60
C GLY A 500 -13.18 -0.42 35.92
N GLU A 501 -13.32 -1.70 35.55
CA GLU A 501 -12.37 -2.75 35.96
C GLU A 501 -11.24 -2.92 34.93
N GLN A 502 -10.00 -2.83 35.40
CA GLN A 502 -8.81 -2.93 34.55
C GLN A 502 -8.44 -4.41 34.32
N LEU A 503 -8.71 -4.90 33.12
CA LEU A 503 -8.47 -6.29 32.72
C LEU A 503 -7.39 -6.38 31.66
N SER A 504 -6.69 -7.51 31.63
CA SER A 504 -5.67 -7.83 30.63
C SER A 504 -5.79 -9.29 30.20
N LEU A 505 -5.50 -9.60 28.92
CA LEU A 505 -5.45 -10.99 28.45
C LEU A 505 -4.31 -11.74 29.15
N ARG A 506 -4.53 -13.04 29.42
CA ARG A 506 -3.52 -13.90 30.03
C ARG A 506 -2.27 -14.02 29.16
N TYR A 507 -1.12 -13.77 29.79
CA TYR A 507 0.19 -13.83 29.14
C TYR A 507 0.76 -15.26 29.09
N ASP A 508 0.45 -16.04 30.13
CA ASP A 508 0.75 -17.46 30.30
C ASP A 508 -0.39 -18.17 31.05
N LEU A 509 -0.20 -19.45 31.38
CA LEU A 509 -1.16 -20.24 32.16
C LEU A 509 -0.73 -20.42 33.63
N THR A 510 0.51 -20.07 33.99
CA THR A 510 1.07 -20.24 35.34
C THR A 510 0.53 -19.22 36.33
N VAL A 511 0.43 -17.94 35.96
CA VAL A 511 -0.11 -16.91 36.87
C VAL A 511 -1.60 -17.14 37.19
N PRO A 512 -2.47 -17.43 36.21
CA PRO A 512 -3.86 -17.85 36.49
C PRO A 512 -3.95 -19.05 37.44
N PHE A 513 -3.05 -20.04 37.31
CA PHE A 513 -2.98 -21.19 38.21
C PHE A 513 -2.60 -20.79 39.64
N ALA A 514 -1.55 -19.99 39.80
CA ALA A 514 -1.14 -19.49 41.12
C ALA A 514 -2.27 -18.71 41.82
N ARG A 515 -3.00 -17.87 41.07
CA ARG A 515 -4.21 -17.19 41.57
C ARG A 515 -5.26 -18.20 42.02
N PHE A 516 -5.57 -19.21 41.20
CA PHE A 516 -6.57 -20.24 41.52
C PHE A 516 -6.22 -20.99 42.81
N VAL A 517 -4.97 -21.44 42.96
CA VAL A 517 -4.48 -22.12 44.17
C VAL A 517 -4.63 -21.22 45.40
N ALA A 518 -4.21 -19.95 45.29
CA ALA A 518 -4.29 -18.99 46.39
C ALA A 518 -5.74 -18.66 46.80
N MET A 519 -6.63 -18.42 45.83
CA MET A 519 -8.04 -18.10 46.09
C MET A 519 -8.80 -19.26 46.76
N ASN A 520 -8.43 -20.51 46.43
CA ASN A 520 -9.09 -21.69 46.98
C ASN A 520 -8.37 -22.28 48.20
N GLY A 521 -7.24 -21.70 48.63
CA GLY A 521 -6.48 -22.18 49.79
C GLY A 521 -5.99 -23.63 49.64
N LEU A 522 -5.64 -24.05 48.42
CA LEU A 522 -5.27 -25.44 48.15
C LEU A 522 -3.83 -25.71 48.60
N PRO A 523 -3.58 -26.71 49.47
CA PRO A 523 -2.24 -27.01 49.96
C PRO A 523 -1.37 -27.75 48.94
N SER A 524 -2.00 -28.48 48.02
CA SER A 524 -1.33 -29.20 46.95
C SER A 524 -2.28 -29.43 45.77
N LEU A 525 -1.77 -29.32 44.55
CA LEU A 525 -2.53 -29.60 43.32
C LEU A 525 -1.56 -29.95 42.18
N LYS A 526 -1.80 -31.06 41.48
CA LYS A 526 -1.23 -31.33 40.18
C LYS A 526 -2.28 -31.07 39.10
N ARG A 527 -1.92 -30.27 38.11
CA ARG A 527 -2.85 -29.89 37.06
C ARG A 527 -2.20 -29.84 35.71
N TYR A 528 -3.02 -29.90 34.67
CA TYR A 528 -2.62 -29.50 33.34
C TYR A 528 -3.62 -28.51 32.74
N GLN A 529 -3.13 -27.69 31.81
CA GLN A 529 -3.98 -26.82 30.99
C GLN A 529 -3.37 -26.68 29.60
N ILE A 530 -4.19 -26.93 28.56
CA ILE A 530 -3.85 -26.72 27.16
C ILE A 530 -4.72 -25.59 26.65
N ALA A 531 -4.16 -24.39 26.49
CA ALA A 531 -4.96 -23.23 26.11
C ALA A 531 -4.16 -22.16 25.37
N LYS A 532 -4.88 -21.29 24.65
CA LYS A 532 -4.29 -20.14 23.95
C LYS A 532 -3.84 -19.05 24.94
N VAL A 533 -2.69 -18.45 24.65
CA VAL A 533 -2.15 -17.28 25.37
C VAL A 533 -1.82 -16.16 24.40
N TYR A 534 -1.72 -14.94 24.93
CA TYR A 534 -1.68 -13.72 24.13
C TYR A 534 -0.47 -12.86 24.49
N ARG A 535 0.38 -12.58 23.49
CA ARG A 535 1.59 -11.76 23.66
C ARG A 535 1.67 -10.73 22.56
N ARG A 536 1.90 -9.46 22.88
CA ARG A 536 2.01 -8.34 21.92
C ARG A 536 3.37 -8.34 21.22
N ASP A 537 3.81 -9.51 20.76
CA ASP A 537 5.05 -9.67 20.02
C ASP A 537 4.97 -9.01 18.64
N ASN A 538 6.13 -8.61 18.13
CA ASN A 538 6.29 -8.30 16.71
C ASN A 538 6.36 -9.61 15.93
N PRO A 539 5.38 -9.91 15.05
CA PRO A 539 5.30 -11.21 14.40
C PRO A 539 6.56 -11.52 13.58
N SER A 540 7.20 -12.64 13.89
CA SER A 540 8.35 -13.20 13.18
C SER A 540 8.26 -14.73 13.17
N LYS A 541 9.22 -15.43 12.56
CA LYS A 541 9.20 -16.90 12.51
C LYS A 541 9.19 -17.47 13.94
N GLY A 542 8.13 -18.19 14.29
CA GLY A 542 7.94 -18.77 15.64
C GLY A 542 7.39 -17.81 16.70
N ARG A 543 7.27 -16.50 16.42
CA ARG A 543 6.68 -15.52 17.35
C ARG A 543 5.31 -15.09 16.86
N TYR A 544 4.28 -15.57 17.56
CA TYR A 544 2.88 -15.27 17.28
C TYR A 544 2.27 -14.42 18.40
N ARG A 545 1.19 -13.71 18.08
CA ARG A 545 0.42 -12.94 19.06
C ARG A 545 -0.62 -13.77 19.78
N GLU A 546 -1.01 -14.90 19.18
CA GLU A 546 -1.86 -15.93 19.76
C GLU A 546 -1.27 -17.30 19.44
N PHE A 547 -1.05 -18.13 20.46
CA PHE A 547 -0.58 -19.51 20.30
C PHE A 547 -0.96 -20.37 21.52
N TYR A 548 -0.90 -21.69 21.38
CA TYR A 548 -1.19 -22.62 22.46
C TYR A 548 0.02 -22.81 23.38
N GLN A 549 -0.23 -22.87 24.68
CA GLN A 549 0.66 -23.44 25.68
C GLN A 549 0.03 -24.68 26.29
N CYS A 550 0.88 -25.60 26.72
CA CYS A 550 0.51 -26.80 27.46
C CYS A 550 1.34 -26.76 28.75
N ASP A 551 0.69 -26.50 29.87
CA ASP A 551 1.34 -26.43 31.17
C ASP A 551 1.00 -27.70 31.96
N PHE A 552 2.01 -28.27 32.61
CA PHE A 552 1.86 -29.30 33.65
C PHE A 552 2.49 -28.74 34.92
N ASP A 553 1.67 -28.47 35.92
CA ASP A 553 2.10 -27.80 37.15
C ASP A 553 1.89 -28.68 38.36
N ILE A 554 2.87 -28.61 39.27
CA ILE A 554 2.83 -29.24 40.59
C ILE A 554 2.93 -28.12 41.62
N ALA A 555 1.87 -27.92 42.40
CA ALA A 555 1.86 -27.03 43.56
C ALA A 555 1.78 -27.86 44.86
N GLY A 556 2.47 -27.37 45.89
CA GLY A 556 2.49 -27.98 47.23
C GLY A 556 3.85 -28.57 47.60
N PRO A 557 3.96 -29.12 48.82
CA PRO A 557 5.19 -29.75 49.30
C PRO A 557 5.50 -31.01 48.47
N SER A 558 6.78 -31.19 48.14
CA SER A 558 7.30 -32.39 47.47
C SER A 558 8.60 -32.84 48.13
N GLU A 559 8.95 -34.10 47.95
CA GLU A 559 10.29 -34.56 48.29
C GLU A 559 11.34 -33.84 47.44
N ASN A 560 12.55 -33.70 47.97
CA ASN A 560 13.64 -33.01 47.28
C ASN A 560 13.81 -33.57 45.86
N MET A 561 13.72 -32.69 44.86
CA MET A 561 13.85 -32.99 43.43
C MET A 561 12.79 -33.93 42.83
N ALA A 562 11.80 -34.39 43.61
CA ALA A 562 10.78 -35.31 43.10
C ALA A 562 9.91 -34.65 42.00
N ALA A 563 9.48 -33.41 42.23
CA ALA A 563 8.72 -32.65 41.24
C ALA A 563 9.54 -32.35 39.98
N ASP A 564 10.81 -31.97 40.12
CA ASP A 564 11.70 -31.71 38.99
C ASP A 564 11.93 -32.98 38.15
N PHE A 565 12.15 -34.12 38.81
CA PHE A 565 12.28 -35.42 38.13
C PHE A 565 10.98 -35.80 37.41
N GLU A 566 9.82 -35.61 38.05
CA GLU A 566 8.52 -35.91 37.46
C GLU A 566 8.29 -35.07 36.19
N VAL A 567 8.61 -33.77 36.20
CA VAL A 567 8.51 -32.92 35.00
C VAL A 567 9.39 -33.42 33.86
N VAL A 568 10.64 -33.84 34.16
CA VAL A 568 11.54 -34.41 33.14
C VAL A 568 11.02 -35.75 32.62
N ARG A 569 10.41 -36.56 33.49
CA ARG A 569 9.82 -37.85 33.11
C ARG A 569 8.61 -37.64 32.20
N VAL A 570 7.70 -36.75 32.57
CA VAL A 570 6.53 -36.34 31.77
C VAL A 570 7.00 -35.83 30.40
N LEU A 571 7.98 -34.93 30.36
CA LEU A 571 8.52 -34.42 29.10
C LEU A 571 9.09 -35.53 28.20
N THR A 572 9.87 -36.45 28.78
CA THR A 572 10.42 -37.59 28.03
C THR A 572 9.31 -38.47 27.45
N GLU A 573 8.32 -38.86 28.26
CA GLU A 573 7.18 -39.68 27.80
C GLU A 573 6.37 -38.97 26.72
N LEU A 574 6.11 -37.67 26.86
CA LEU A 574 5.43 -36.86 25.86
C LEU A 574 6.16 -36.90 24.50
N LEU A 575 7.47 -36.65 24.49
CA LEU A 575 8.24 -36.59 23.25
C LEU A 575 8.38 -37.96 22.58
N GLU A 576 8.48 -39.04 23.38
CA GLU A 576 8.47 -40.42 22.90
C GLU A 576 7.13 -40.79 22.25
N GLU A 577 6.00 -40.45 22.88
CA GLU A 577 4.66 -40.78 22.37
C GLU A 577 4.23 -39.92 21.18
N LEU A 578 4.67 -38.66 21.12
CA LEU A 578 4.48 -37.80 19.95
C LEU A 578 5.33 -38.22 18.73
N LYS A 579 6.29 -39.14 18.91
CA LYS A 579 7.14 -39.71 17.85
C LYS A 579 7.84 -38.66 16.98
N ILE A 580 8.39 -37.64 17.63
CA ILE A 580 9.03 -36.49 16.95
C ILE A 580 10.48 -36.75 16.48
N GLY A 581 11.00 -37.96 16.70
CA GLY A 581 12.37 -38.35 16.40
C GLY A 581 13.29 -38.24 17.62
N ASP A 582 14.60 -38.16 17.37
CA ASP A 582 15.61 -38.04 18.43
C ASP A 582 15.57 -36.65 19.09
N PHE A 583 15.72 -36.61 20.41
CA PHE A 583 15.74 -35.36 21.18
C PHE A 583 16.80 -35.38 22.30
N GLU A 584 17.25 -34.18 22.69
CA GLU A 584 18.19 -33.96 23.80
C GLU A 584 17.52 -33.06 24.85
N ILE A 585 17.46 -33.50 26.10
CA ILE A 585 16.95 -32.69 27.22
C ILE A 585 18.12 -32.01 27.91
N LYS A 586 18.18 -30.68 27.81
CA LYS A 586 19.18 -29.85 28.49
C LYS A 586 18.63 -29.39 29.84
N LEU A 587 19.23 -29.86 30.93
CA LEU A 587 18.89 -29.46 32.28
C LEU A 587 19.73 -28.26 32.71
N ASN A 588 19.09 -27.30 33.37
CA ASN A 588 19.76 -26.15 33.95
C ASN A 588 19.23 -25.90 35.36
N HIS A 589 20.06 -25.31 36.23
CA HIS A 589 19.68 -24.96 37.59
C HIS A 589 20.12 -23.52 37.87
N ARG A 590 19.20 -22.68 38.34
CA ARG A 590 19.45 -21.25 38.58
C ARG A 590 20.67 -20.97 39.47
N LYS A 591 20.87 -21.76 40.52
CA LYS A 591 22.07 -21.67 41.39
C LYS A 591 23.40 -21.82 40.64
N LEU A 592 23.46 -22.49 39.49
CA LEU A 592 24.67 -22.53 38.66
C LEU A 592 24.96 -21.15 38.09
N LEU A 593 23.94 -20.48 37.54
CA LEU A 593 24.05 -19.11 37.08
C LEU A 593 24.41 -18.15 38.23
N ASP A 594 23.74 -18.29 39.38
CA ASP A 594 24.04 -17.49 40.57
C ASP A 594 25.51 -17.65 40.99
N GLY A 595 26.01 -18.89 41.03
CA GLY A 595 27.40 -19.20 41.35
C GLY A 595 28.40 -18.66 40.32
N MET A 596 28.10 -18.78 39.02
CA MET A 596 28.94 -18.22 37.96
C MET A 596 29.07 -16.70 38.09
N MET A 597 27.96 -16.00 38.34
CA MET A 597 27.96 -14.55 38.54
C MET A 597 28.77 -14.16 39.78
N GLN A 598 28.62 -14.91 40.87
CA GLN A 598 29.37 -14.67 42.10
C GLN A 598 30.89 -14.87 41.90
N ILE A 599 31.30 -15.94 41.19
CA ILE A 599 32.71 -16.20 40.87
C ILE A 599 33.28 -15.08 39.98
N CYS A 600 32.48 -14.57 39.05
CA CYS A 600 32.85 -13.43 38.21
C CYS A 600 32.88 -12.07 38.95
N GLY A 601 32.55 -12.04 40.25
CA GLY A 601 32.58 -10.83 41.06
C GLY A 601 31.42 -9.87 40.81
N VAL A 602 30.32 -10.35 40.24
CA VAL A 602 29.12 -9.54 40.00
C VAL A 602 28.46 -9.16 41.34
N PRO A 603 28.26 -7.86 41.62
CA PRO A 603 27.52 -7.44 42.81
C PRO A 603 26.05 -7.90 42.75
N PRO A 604 25.44 -8.37 43.86
CA PRO A 604 24.07 -8.87 43.89
C PRO A 604 23.03 -7.89 43.31
N GLU A 605 23.22 -6.59 43.54
CA GLU A 605 22.35 -5.52 43.02
C GLU A 605 22.37 -5.41 41.49
N LYS A 606 23.44 -5.85 40.83
CA LYS A 606 23.58 -5.83 39.38
C LYS A 606 23.18 -7.15 38.71
N PHE A 607 22.87 -8.18 39.48
CA PHE A 607 22.61 -9.53 38.99
C PHE A 607 21.60 -9.57 37.83
N ARG A 608 20.43 -8.94 38.01
CA ARG A 608 19.37 -8.91 36.98
C ARG A 608 19.80 -8.17 35.72
N THR A 609 20.48 -7.03 35.89
CA THR A 609 20.97 -6.20 34.78
C THR A 609 21.98 -6.98 33.94
N ILE A 610 22.95 -7.63 34.58
CA ILE A 610 23.96 -8.42 33.90
C ILE A 610 23.34 -9.65 33.21
N CYS A 611 22.40 -10.35 33.85
CA CYS A 611 21.67 -11.44 33.21
C CYS A 611 20.90 -10.96 31.95
N SER A 612 20.27 -9.78 32.01
CA SER A 612 19.59 -9.16 30.86
C SER A 612 20.57 -8.82 29.73
N SER A 613 21.76 -8.32 30.06
CA SER A 613 22.82 -8.06 29.07
C SER A 613 23.40 -9.34 28.47
N ILE A 614 23.53 -10.44 29.24
CA ILE A 614 23.93 -11.75 28.71
C ILE A 614 22.91 -12.28 27.70
N ASP A 615 21.61 -12.15 27.94
CA ASP A 615 20.54 -12.59 27.01
C ASP A 615 20.59 -11.88 25.63
N LYS A 616 21.33 -10.76 25.55
CA LYS A 616 21.56 -10.01 24.31
C LYS A 616 22.84 -10.42 23.58
N LEU A 617 23.70 -11.27 24.14
CA LEU A 617 24.96 -11.69 23.50
C LEU A 617 24.76 -12.33 22.12
N ASP A 618 23.67 -13.07 21.94
CA ASP A 618 23.33 -13.70 20.66
C ASP A 618 22.71 -12.71 19.66
N LYS A 619 22.37 -11.49 20.11
CA LYS A 619 21.60 -10.48 19.36
C LYS A 619 22.41 -9.22 19.05
N GLN A 620 23.47 -8.94 19.81
CA GLN A 620 24.26 -7.72 19.72
C GLN A 620 25.77 -8.01 19.83
N PRO A 621 26.64 -7.18 19.23
CA PRO A 621 28.09 -7.34 19.36
C PRO A 621 28.54 -7.24 20.82
N PHE A 622 29.54 -8.06 21.20
CA PHE A 622 30.09 -8.10 22.55
C PHE A 622 30.55 -6.72 23.07
N GLU A 623 31.11 -5.87 22.20
CA GLU A 623 31.54 -4.51 22.58
C GLU A 623 30.40 -3.64 23.11
N GLN A 624 29.18 -3.83 22.60
CA GLN A 624 28.00 -3.11 23.09
C GLN A 624 27.55 -3.69 24.42
N ILE A 625 27.51 -5.01 24.55
CA ILE A 625 27.16 -5.70 25.79
C ILE A 625 28.13 -5.38 26.93
N ARG A 626 29.43 -5.31 26.62
CA ARG A 626 30.48 -4.94 27.56
C ARG A 626 30.31 -3.52 28.11
N LYS A 627 29.69 -2.60 27.37
CA LYS A 627 29.37 -1.26 27.88
C LYS A 627 28.15 -1.26 28.79
N GLU A 628 27.23 -2.21 28.63
CA GLU A 628 26.05 -2.37 29.48
C GLU A 628 26.37 -3.07 30.82
N MET A 629 27.34 -4.00 30.81
CA MET A 629 27.85 -4.72 31.98
C MET A 629 28.78 -3.85 32.84
#